data_AF-E9GFT7-F1
#
_entry.id   AF-E9GFT7-F1
#
_cell.length_a   1.000
_cell.length_b   1.000
_cell.length_c   1.000
_cell.angle_alpha   90.00
_cell.angle_beta   90.00
_cell.angle_gamma   90.00
#
_symmetry.space_group_name_H-M   'P 1'
#
loop_
_entity.id
_entity.type
_entity.pdbx_description
1 polymer ?
#
loop_
_entity_poly.entity_id
_entity_poly.type
_entity_poly.pdbx_seq_one_letter_code
_entity_poly.pdbx_strand_id
1 'polypeptide(L)'
;MENKDRNDGSSNKNNENKTPLTVDQINSDRITQVASKYWAPQTCGNHMDFDASIVDQIYHQEVQGAKFMIRRIMMLEFSQYLENYLWPNYKPDNSSASHVLSIVIMVNEKFRERVSAWQIFQKLPENFPSLFKQLMEMSLDEKWGLSFKERTMILIFFNHCFNSLEIDLIRDQVQKLVSLSIWTCLPEGRREQELNAFPKLRKFWKVIQKKDSKENEDSKSKADFERRFLQRLMHKFLSLLATIPLEGDIDVEAVHYCERFLELLIDLEALLPTRRFFNVVMDDCHLVTRCHLSMLNQRTEGKLFSQLCKRTKETISIVHRVLNNKARSEFRGPSFLRRNSVRDLLFSVGSSGDKANIATFAGVFSKGA
;
A
#
# COMPACT_ATOMS: atom_id res chain seq x y z
N MET A 1 32.74 1.72 -58.31
CA MET A 1 32.07 2.99 -58.01
C MET A 1 30.62 2.74 -58.39
N GLU A 2 29.60 2.79 -57.55
CA GLU A 2 29.36 3.39 -56.25
C GLU A 2 28.23 2.60 -55.57
N ASN A 3 28.15 2.85 -54.28
CA ASN A 3 27.35 2.18 -53.27
C ASN A 3 25.90 2.69 -53.25
N LYS A 4 25.04 1.92 -52.55
CA LYS A 4 23.78 2.29 -51.88
C LYS A 4 22.52 2.38 -52.75
N ASP A 5 21.59 1.46 -52.48
CA ASP A 5 20.37 1.80 -51.73
C ASP A 5 19.62 0.51 -51.34
N ARG A 6 19.76 0.11 -50.07
CA ARG A 6 18.80 -0.78 -49.41
C ARG A 6 18.31 -0.04 -48.18
N ASN A 7 17.07 0.40 -48.29
CA ASN A 7 16.30 1.10 -47.28
C ASN A 7 15.86 0.08 -46.22
N ASP A 8 16.57 0.03 -45.10
CA ASP A 8 16.22 -0.80 -43.95
C ASP A 8 15.42 0.06 -42.95
N GLY A 9 14.11 0.10 -43.16
CA GLY A 9 13.15 0.80 -42.31
C GLY A 9 12.80 -0.02 -41.07
N SER A 10 13.70 -0.05 -40.09
CA SER A 10 13.40 -0.56 -38.76
C SER A 10 14.36 0.03 -37.74
N SER A 11 13.94 1.07 -37.02
CA SER A 11 14.43 1.42 -35.68
C SER A 11 13.74 2.69 -35.14
N ASN A 12 13.54 2.71 -33.82
CA ASN A 12 13.15 3.85 -32.96
C ASN A 12 11.66 4.15 -32.73
N LYS A 13 10.93 3.22 -32.09
CA LYS A 13 9.78 3.55 -31.22
C LYS A 13 10.08 3.52 -29.72
N ASN A 14 11.30 3.17 -29.31
CA ASN A 14 11.66 2.98 -27.89
C ASN A 14 12.43 4.15 -27.25
N ASN A 15 12.63 5.28 -27.95
CA ASN A 15 13.52 6.36 -27.49
C ASN A 15 12.81 7.65 -27.03
N GLU A 16 11.47 7.71 -27.06
CA GLU A 16 10.72 8.91 -26.61
C GLU A 16 10.72 9.09 -25.07
N ASN A 17 11.07 8.05 -24.32
CA ASN A 17 11.06 8.07 -22.84
C ASN A 17 12.33 8.65 -22.18
N LYS A 18 13.35 9.07 -22.95
CA LYS A 18 14.65 9.51 -22.40
C LYS A 18 15.12 10.89 -22.84
N THR A 19 14.37 11.60 -23.68
CA THR A 19 14.80 12.93 -24.13
C THR A 19 14.35 13.98 -23.10
N PRO A 20 15.27 14.75 -22.49
CA PRO A 20 14.89 15.83 -21.59
C PRO A 20 14.07 16.88 -22.36
N LEU A 21 12.94 17.29 -21.76
CA LEU A 21 12.02 18.27 -22.30
C LEU A 21 12.69 19.63 -22.44
N THR A 22 12.58 20.26 -23.61
CA THR A 22 12.93 21.68 -23.76
C THR A 22 11.88 22.55 -23.08
N VAL A 23 12.27 23.71 -22.55
CA VAL A 23 11.36 24.68 -21.90
C VAL A 23 10.16 25.04 -22.79
N ASP A 24 10.38 25.19 -24.10
CA ASP A 24 9.31 25.53 -25.05
C ASP A 24 8.26 24.42 -25.19
N GLN A 25 8.69 23.15 -25.19
CA GLN A 25 7.78 22.00 -25.20
C GLN A 25 6.93 21.94 -23.93
N ILE A 26 7.50 22.26 -22.77
CA ILE A 26 6.76 22.32 -21.51
C ILE A 26 5.72 23.43 -21.55
N ASN A 27 6.10 24.63 -22.01
CA ASN A 27 5.20 25.79 -22.06
C ASN A 27 4.05 25.62 -23.05
N SER A 28 4.28 24.92 -24.16
CA SER A 28 3.24 24.62 -25.15
C SER A 28 2.27 23.53 -24.71
N ASP A 29 2.59 22.78 -23.65
CA ASP A 29 1.81 21.62 -23.25
C ASP A 29 0.47 21.97 -22.61
N ARG A 30 -0.55 21.17 -22.93
CA ARG A 30 -1.90 21.33 -22.40
C ARG A 30 -1.96 21.25 -20.87
N ILE A 31 -1.23 20.35 -20.21
CA ILE A 31 -1.18 20.26 -18.74
C ILE A 31 -0.63 21.57 -18.18
N THR A 32 0.45 22.10 -18.75
CA THR A 32 1.05 23.36 -18.29
C THR A 32 0.09 24.53 -18.43
N GLN A 33 -0.64 24.61 -19.56
CA GLN A 33 -1.64 25.65 -19.78
C GLN A 33 -2.79 25.57 -18.78
N VAL A 34 -3.29 24.36 -18.48
CA VAL A 34 -4.34 24.16 -17.48
C VAL A 34 -3.79 24.47 -16.09
N ALA A 35 -2.60 24.00 -15.75
CA ALA A 35 -1.95 24.28 -14.48
C ALA A 35 -1.83 25.80 -14.25
N SER A 36 -1.34 26.55 -15.23
CA SER A 36 -1.22 28.01 -15.14
C SER A 36 -2.55 28.72 -14.87
N LYS A 37 -3.68 28.16 -15.27
CA LYS A 37 -5.01 28.73 -15.00
C LYS A 37 -5.53 28.42 -13.60
N TYR A 38 -5.12 27.32 -12.99
CA TYR A 38 -5.81 26.77 -11.82
C TYR A 38 -4.96 26.55 -10.57
N TRP A 39 -3.68 26.18 -10.70
CA TRP A 39 -2.89 25.77 -9.51
C TRP A 39 -1.39 26.00 -9.59
N ALA A 40 -0.84 26.35 -10.75
CA ALA A 40 0.59 26.42 -10.92
C ALA A 40 1.20 27.55 -10.07
N PRO A 41 2.31 27.30 -9.36
CA PRO A 41 2.90 28.29 -8.44
C PRO A 41 3.22 29.64 -9.07
N GLN A 42 3.68 29.64 -10.32
CA GLN A 42 4.10 30.82 -11.08
C GLN A 42 2.97 31.80 -11.39
N THR A 43 1.72 31.36 -11.34
CA THR A 43 0.52 32.20 -11.60
C THR A 43 -0.35 32.38 -10.36
N CYS A 44 0.20 32.08 -9.18
CA CYS A 44 -0.48 32.24 -7.90
C CYS A 44 -1.05 33.66 -7.75
N GLY A 45 -2.34 33.75 -7.40
CA GLY A 45 -3.08 35.01 -7.27
C GLY A 45 -4.02 35.34 -8.43
N ASN A 46 -3.85 34.69 -9.59
CA ASN A 46 -4.74 34.83 -10.76
C ASN A 46 -5.41 33.50 -11.15
N HIS A 47 -5.46 32.54 -10.22
CA HIS A 47 -6.07 31.23 -10.46
C HIS A 47 -7.60 31.34 -10.47
N MET A 48 -8.22 30.55 -11.34
CA MET A 48 -9.66 30.30 -11.28
C MET A 48 -10.00 29.45 -10.05
N ASP A 49 -11.27 29.51 -9.63
CA ASP A 49 -11.78 28.66 -8.56
C ASP A 49 -11.65 27.16 -8.90
N PHE A 50 -11.65 26.33 -7.85
CA PHE A 50 -11.59 24.89 -8.00
C PHE A 50 -12.78 24.35 -8.80
N ASP A 51 -12.49 23.48 -9.77
CA ASP A 51 -13.49 22.80 -10.59
C ASP A 51 -13.17 21.31 -10.65
N ALA A 52 -14.05 20.49 -10.07
CA ALA A 52 -13.91 19.04 -10.03
C ALA A 52 -13.86 18.41 -11.43
N SER A 53 -14.53 19.02 -12.42
CA SER A 53 -14.55 18.51 -13.79
C SER A 53 -13.17 18.57 -14.46
N ILE A 54 -12.30 19.48 -14.02
CA ILE A 54 -10.91 19.56 -14.50
C ILE A 54 -10.10 18.35 -14.05
N VAL A 55 -10.33 17.87 -12.82
CA VAL A 55 -9.69 16.64 -12.32
C VAL A 55 -10.10 15.43 -13.15
N ASP A 56 -11.41 15.28 -13.42
CA ASP A 56 -11.92 14.20 -14.26
C ASP A 56 -11.37 14.27 -15.69
N GLN A 57 -11.33 15.47 -16.28
CA GLN A 57 -10.78 15.68 -17.63
C GLN A 57 -9.29 15.33 -17.71
N ILE A 58 -8.48 15.78 -16.74
CA ILE A 58 -7.05 15.45 -16.68
C ILE A 58 -6.88 13.93 -16.56
N TYR A 59 -7.63 13.30 -15.66
CA TYR A 59 -7.53 11.87 -15.46
C TYR A 59 -7.90 11.08 -16.72
N HIS A 60 -9.04 11.36 -17.34
CA HIS A 60 -9.48 10.60 -18.51
C HIS A 60 -8.65 10.89 -19.76
N GLN A 61 -8.26 12.14 -20.00
CA GLN A 61 -7.61 12.53 -21.26
C GLN A 61 -6.10 12.43 -21.19
N GLU A 62 -5.49 12.88 -20.09
CA GLU A 62 -4.04 13.00 -19.97
C GLU A 62 -3.39 11.83 -19.24
N VAL A 63 -4.14 11.14 -18.37
CA VAL A 63 -3.64 9.96 -17.64
C VAL A 63 -4.09 8.68 -18.33
N GLN A 64 -5.39 8.38 -18.34
CA GLN A 64 -5.92 7.15 -18.96
C GLN A 64 -5.80 7.18 -20.48
N GLY A 65 -6.15 8.29 -21.14
CA GLY A 65 -6.05 8.45 -22.58
C GLY A 65 -4.61 8.29 -23.11
N ALA A 66 -3.63 8.69 -22.30
CA ALA A 66 -2.20 8.48 -22.58
C ALA A 66 -1.65 7.14 -22.02
N LYS A 67 -2.52 6.21 -21.58
CA LYS A 67 -2.17 4.90 -21.01
C LYS A 67 -1.14 4.99 -19.87
N PHE A 68 -1.32 5.96 -18.98
CA PHE A 68 -0.46 6.23 -17.83
C PHE A 68 1.00 6.48 -18.22
N MET A 69 1.22 7.16 -19.37
CA MET A 69 2.55 7.53 -19.82
C MET A 69 3.24 8.41 -18.78
N ILE A 70 4.45 7.98 -18.40
CA ILE A 70 5.18 8.58 -17.29
C ILE A 70 5.46 10.08 -17.48
N ARG A 71 5.70 10.50 -18.72
CA ARG A 71 5.91 11.90 -19.08
C ARG A 71 4.72 12.79 -18.72
N ARG A 72 3.47 12.33 -18.89
CA ARG A 72 2.27 13.11 -18.51
C ARG A 72 2.17 13.25 -16.99
N ILE A 73 2.47 12.16 -16.28
CA ILE A 73 2.46 12.12 -14.81
C ILE A 73 3.52 13.07 -14.23
N MET A 74 4.74 13.04 -14.77
CA MET A 74 5.83 13.95 -14.38
C MET A 74 5.44 15.43 -14.54
N MET A 75 4.71 15.76 -15.61
CA MET A 75 4.28 17.14 -15.87
C MET A 75 3.27 17.62 -14.83
N LEU A 76 2.34 16.74 -14.41
CA LEU A 76 1.41 17.03 -13.33
C LEU A 76 2.16 17.23 -12.00
N GLU A 77 3.11 16.37 -11.68
CA GLU A 77 3.91 16.50 -10.45
C GLU A 77 4.74 17.79 -10.44
N PHE A 78 5.43 18.10 -11.53
CA PHE A 78 6.24 19.32 -11.67
C PHE A 78 5.41 20.60 -11.51
N SER A 79 4.14 20.55 -11.92
CA SER A 79 3.20 21.66 -11.75
C SER A 79 2.61 21.80 -10.33
N GLN A 80 3.00 20.93 -9.38
CA GLN A 80 2.47 20.85 -8.02
C GLN A 80 0.97 20.54 -7.95
N TYR A 81 0.52 19.63 -8.82
CA TYR A 81 -0.90 19.26 -8.94
C TYR A 81 -1.48 18.68 -7.64
N LEU A 82 -0.68 17.90 -6.89
CA LEU A 82 -1.11 17.33 -5.62
C LEU A 82 -1.34 18.41 -4.55
N GLU A 83 -0.35 19.26 -4.37
CA GLU A 83 -0.29 20.25 -3.30
C GLU A 83 -1.27 21.40 -3.49
N ASN A 84 -1.44 21.85 -4.73
CA ASN A 84 -2.17 23.09 -5.02
C ASN A 84 -3.57 22.85 -5.56
N TYR A 85 -3.90 21.65 -6.07
CA TYR A 85 -5.21 21.38 -6.66
C TYR A 85 -5.93 20.16 -6.11
N LEU A 86 -5.25 19.02 -5.97
CA LEU A 86 -5.92 17.78 -5.56
C LEU A 86 -6.22 17.75 -4.06
N TRP A 87 -5.19 17.82 -3.21
CA TRP A 87 -5.37 17.56 -1.78
C TRP A 87 -6.20 18.62 -1.05
N PRO A 88 -5.97 19.94 -1.25
CA PRO A 88 -6.78 20.96 -0.59
C PRO A 88 -8.27 20.88 -0.94
N ASN A 89 -8.61 20.30 -2.09
CA ASN A 89 -9.98 20.21 -2.60
C ASN A 89 -10.59 18.81 -2.49
N TYR A 90 -9.87 17.84 -1.90
CA TYR A 90 -10.42 16.50 -1.67
C TYR A 90 -11.52 16.53 -0.61
N LYS A 91 -12.69 16.01 -0.96
CA LYS A 91 -13.86 15.90 -0.08
C LYS A 91 -14.36 14.45 -0.11
N PRO A 92 -14.36 13.73 1.03
CA PRO A 92 -14.67 12.29 1.07
C PRO A 92 -15.96 11.87 0.37
N ASP A 93 -17.02 12.67 0.50
CA ASP A 93 -18.35 12.32 -0.01
C ASP A 93 -18.60 12.80 -1.46
N ASN A 94 -17.78 13.73 -1.96
CA ASN A 94 -18.04 14.42 -3.23
C ASN A 94 -16.93 14.23 -4.28
N SER A 95 -15.75 13.76 -3.88
CA SER A 95 -14.64 13.54 -4.80
C SER A 95 -14.85 12.28 -5.65
N SER A 96 -14.64 12.41 -6.96
CA SER A 96 -14.76 11.32 -7.91
C SER A 96 -13.66 10.27 -7.74
N ALA A 97 -13.85 9.08 -8.33
CA ALA A 97 -12.81 8.06 -8.39
C ALA A 97 -11.54 8.59 -9.08
N SER A 98 -11.69 9.40 -10.14
CA SER A 98 -10.60 10.07 -10.84
C SER A 98 -9.77 10.96 -9.92
N HIS A 99 -10.43 11.70 -9.01
CA HIS A 99 -9.75 12.53 -8.01
C HIS A 99 -8.91 11.69 -7.06
N VAL A 100 -9.50 10.64 -6.51
CA VAL A 100 -8.82 9.70 -5.58
C VAL A 100 -7.63 9.02 -6.26
N LEU A 101 -7.81 8.51 -7.48
CA LEU A 101 -6.76 7.86 -8.25
C LEU A 101 -5.66 8.86 -8.67
N SER A 102 -6.02 10.11 -8.99
CA SER A 102 -5.04 11.16 -9.27
C SER A 102 -4.15 11.45 -8.05
N ILE A 103 -4.72 11.48 -6.84
CA ILE A 103 -3.92 11.61 -5.60
C ILE A 103 -2.94 10.44 -5.47
N VAL A 104 -3.41 9.21 -5.65
CA VAL A 104 -2.59 8.00 -5.61
C VAL A 104 -1.43 8.08 -6.61
N ILE A 105 -1.71 8.51 -7.84
CA ILE A 105 -0.70 8.63 -8.90
C ILE A 105 0.37 9.65 -8.53
N MET A 106 -0.02 10.82 -8.02
CA MET A 106 0.95 11.84 -7.60
C MET A 106 1.81 11.38 -6.43
N VAL A 107 1.24 10.66 -5.46
CA VAL A 107 2.03 10.09 -4.36
C VAL A 107 3.04 9.07 -4.88
N ASN A 108 2.60 8.12 -5.71
CA ASN A 108 3.48 7.11 -6.31
C ASN A 108 4.61 7.75 -7.13
N GLU A 109 4.28 8.81 -7.87
CA GLU A 109 5.24 9.58 -8.66
C GLU A 109 6.30 10.27 -7.79
N LYS A 110 5.89 10.89 -6.70
CA LYS A 110 6.81 11.51 -5.74
C LYS A 110 7.79 10.50 -5.15
N PHE A 111 7.33 9.29 -4.84
CA PHE A 111 8.21 8.19 -4.42
C PHE A 111 9.19 7.75 -5.51
N ARG A 112 8.73 7.70 -6.76
CA ARG A 112 9.57 7.36 -7.92
C ARG A 112 10.70 8.37 -8.12
N GLU A 113 10.39 9.66 -7.98
CA GLU A 113 11.36 10.77 -8.04
C GLU A 113 12.13 10.99 -6.73
N ARG A 114 11.83 10.22 -5.69
CA ARG A 114 12.47 10.28 -4.36
C ARG A 114 12.33 11.64 -3.67
N VAL A 115 11.21 12.30 -3.90
CA VAL A 115 10.84 13.56 -3.22
C VAL A 115 9.82 13.30 -2.11
N SER A 116 9.61 14.28 -1.24
CA SER A 116 8.72 14.12 -0.09
C SER A 116 7.26 14.01 -0.53
N ALA A 117 6.64 12.85 -0.31
CA ALA A 117 5.25 12.59 -0.69
C ALA A 117 4.22 13.00 0.40
N TRP A 118 4.64 13.04 1.67
CA TRP A 118 3.70 13.06 2.79
C TRP A 118 3.44 14.44 3.41
N GLN A 119 4.28 15.43 3.12
CA GLN A 119 4.23 16.75 3.76
C GLN A 119 2.87 17.44 3.63
N ILE A 120 2.24 17.35 2.46
CA ILE A 120 0.94 17.98 2.22
C ILE A 120 -0.17 17.38 3.08
N PHE A 121 -0.16 16.06 3.26
CA PHE A 121 -1.11 15.36 4.13
C PHE A 121 -0.86 15.66 5.61
N GLN A 122 0.38 15.92 6.02
CA GLN A 122 0.67 16.35 7.39
C GLN A 122 0.20 17.79 7.66
N LYS A 123 0.19 18.66 6.64
CA LYS A 123 -0.31 20.03 6.74
C LYS A 123 -1.84 20.09 6.81
N LEU A 124 -2.53 19.20 6.09
CA LEU A 124 -3.99 19.09 6.04
C LEU A 124 -4.41 17.63 6.31
N PRO A 125 -4.34 17.15 7.57
CA PRO A 125 -4.47 15.74 7.91
C PRO A 125 -5.90 15.21 7.99
N GLU A 126 -6.90 16.10 8.05
CA GLU A 126 -8.28 15.80 8.45
C GLU A 126 -8.92 14.70 7.60
N ASN A 127 -8.70 14.76 6.28
CA ASN A 127 -9.34 13.88 5.32
C ASN A 127 -8.52 12.62 4.99
N PHE A 128 -7.28 12.49 5.49
CA PHE A 128 -6.42 11.34 5.16
C PHE A 128 -7.00 9.99 5.62
N PRO A 129 -7.58 9.86 6.83
CA PRO A 129 -8.24 8.61 7.24
C PRO A 129 -9.38 8.20 6.28
N SER A 130 -10.11 9.18 5.75
CA SER A 130 -11.20 8.95 4.79
C SER A 130 -10.68 8.51 3.43
N LEU A 131 -9.63 9.17 2.91
CA LEU A 131 -8.94 8.75 1.68
C LEU A 131 -8.45 7.30 1.79
N PHE A 132 -7.78 6.97 2.91
CA PHE A 132 -7.23 5.65 3.13
C PHE A 132 -8.33 4.57 3.18
N LYS A 133 -9.46 4.85 3.87
CA LYS A 133 -10.64 3.97 3.90
C LYS A 133 -11.25 3.81 2.51
N GLN A 134 -11.41 4.89 1.75
CA GLN A 134 -11.95 4.85 0.39
C GLN A 134 -11.07 3.98 -0.53
N LEU A 135 -9.74 4.10 -0.44
CA LEU A 135 -8.81 3.25 -1.19
C LEU A 135 -8.90 1.78 -0.79
N MET A 136 -9.11 1.47 0.49
CA MET A 136 -9.35 0.10 0.94
C MET A 136 -10.63 -0.47 0.31
N GLU A 137 -11.73 0.30 0.33
CA GLU A 137 -13.00 -0.09 -0.28
C GLU A 137 -12.86 -0.27 -1.81
N MET A 138 -12.20 0.67 -2.49
CA MET A 138 -11.90 0.61 -3.93
C MET A 138 -11.07 -0.62 -4.31
N SER A 139 -10.13 -1.03 -3.47
CA SER A 139 -9.28 -2.20 -3.74
C SER A 139 -10.02 -3.54 -3.59
N LEU A 140 -11.15 -3.57 -2.87
CA LEU A 140 -11.92 -4.79 -2.60
C LEU A 140 -13.18 -4.91 -3.46
N ASP A 141 -13.87 -3.80 -3.71
CA ASP A 141 -15.21 -3.78 -4.32
C ASP A 141 -15.13 -3.62 -5.85
N GLU A 142 -15.69 -4.59 -6.57
CA GLU A 142 -15.70 -4.59 -8.04
C GLU A 142 -16.60 -3.49 -8.64
N LYS A 143 -17.50 -2.88 -7.84
CA LYS A 143 -18.41 -1.81 -8.33
C LYS A 143 -17.67 -0.59 -8.89
N TRP A 144 -16.41 -0.39 -8.47
CA TRP A 144 -15.59 0.72 -8.92
C TRP A 144 -15.05 0.53 -10.34
N GLY A 145 -15.18 -0.66 -10.92
CA GLY A 145 -14.80 -0.91 -12.32
C GLY A 145 -13.31 -0.69 -12.62
N LEU A 146 -12.44 -0.82 -11.62
CA LEU A 146 -11.01 -0.50 -11.76
C LEU A 146 -10.30 -1.49 -12.69
N SER A 147 -9.51 -0.94 -13.62
CA SER A 147 -8.54 -1.67 -14.44
C SER A 147 -7.42 -2.28 -13.59
N PHE A 148 -6.71 -3.28 -14.14
CA PHE A 148 -5.54 -3.85 -13.46
C PHE A 148 -4.46 -2.81 -13.20
N LYS A 149 -4.27 -1.87 -14.12
CA LYS A 149 -3.36 -0.73 -13.93
C LYS A 149 -3.71 0.11 -12.70
N GLU A 150 -4.97 0.49 -12.55
CA GLU A 150 -5.44 1.28 -11.41
C GLU A 150 -5.35 0.51 -10.10
N ARG A 151 -5.75 -0.77 -10.09
CA ARG A 151 -5.57 -1.66 -8.94
C ARG A 151 -4.11 -1.73 -8.50
N THR A 152 -3.20 -1.84 -9.48
CA THR A 152 -1.75 -1.87 -9.23
C THR A 152 -1.25 -0.57 -8.62
N MET A 153 -1.74 0.59 -9.06
CA MET A 153 -1.38 1.89 -8.48
C MET A 153 -1.82 2.01 -7.02
N ILE A 154 -3.00 1.49 -6.67
CA ILE A 154 -3.46 1.43 -5.28
C ILE A 154 -2.55 0.52 -4.45
N LEU A 155 -2.11 -0.63 -4.96
CA LEU A 155 -1.17 -1.51 -4.25
C LEU A 155 0.17 -0.82 -3.98
N ILE A 156 0.71 -0.09 -4.96
CA ILE A 156 1.95 0.66 -4.82
C ILE A 156 1.78 1.75 -3.74
N PHE A 157 0.65 2.47 -3.73
CA PHE A 157 0.34 3.45 -2.70
C PHE A 157 0.29 2.82 -1.30
N PHE A 158 -0.41 1.68 -1.16
CA PHE A 158 -0.43 0.96 0.11
C PHE A 158 0.98 0.54 0.53
N ASN A 159 1.80 0.06 -0.41
CA ASN A 159 3.17 -0.32 -0.11
C ASN A 159 3.98 0.89 0.41
N HIS A 160 3.80 2.07 -0.18
CA HIS A 160 4.39 3.30 0.34
C HIS A 160 3.90 3.63 1.75
N CYS A 161 2.61 3.45 2.05
CA CYS A 161 2.08 3.64 3.41
C CYS A 161 2.70 2.66 4.41
N PHE A 162 2.78 1.37 4.09
CA PHE A 162 3.37 0.36 4.97
C PHE A 162 4.86 0.59 5.22
N ASN A 163 5.57 1.20 4.26
CA ASN A 163 6.98 1.56 4.36
C ASN A 163 7.24 2.95 4.99
N SER A 164 6.20 3.68 5.43
CA SER A 164 6.31 5.03 5.99
C SER A 164 5.78 5.14 7.43
N LEU A 165 6.04 4.11 8.27
CA LEU A 165 5.51 4.03 9.65
C LEU A 165 6.12 5.05 10.61
N GLU A 166 7.22 5.69 10.24
CA GLU A 166 7.80 6.82 10.96
C GLU A 166 6.88 8.05 10.97
N ILE A 167 5.91 8.11 10.05
CA ILE A 167 4.96 9.22 9.94
C ILE A 167 3.70 8.88 10.71
N ASP A 168 3.42 9.66 11.75
CA ASP A 168 2.31 9.43 12.68
C ASP A 168 0.96 9.26 11.98
N LEU A 169 0.65 10.16 11.04
CA LEU A 169 -0.58 10.13 10.24
C LEU A 169 -0.78 8.80 9.49
N ILE A 170 0.30 8.28 8.90
CA ILE A 170 0.30 7.03 8.13
C ILE A 170 0.22 5.83 9.06
N ARG A 171 1.06 5.82 10.10
CA ARG A 171 1.12 4.77 11.10
C ARG A 171 -0.22 4.56 11.79
N ASP A 172 -0.96 5.63 12.06
CA ASP A 172 -2.26 5.56 12.72
C ASP A 172 -3.32 4.82 11.89
N GLN A 173 -3.21 4.85 10.55
CA GLN A 173 -4.06 4.05 9.67
C GLN A 173 -3.54 2.63 9.53
N VAL A 174 -2.24 2.48 9.27
CA VAL A 174 -1.61 1.18 9.00
C VAL A 174 -1.67 0.24 10.20
N GLN A 175 -1.49 0.73 11.43
CA GLN A 175 -1.47 -0.12 12.65
C GLN A 175 -2.78 -0.93 12.82
N LYS A 176 -3.90 -0.41 12.34
CA LYS A 176 -5.21 -1.07 12.41
C LYS A 176 -5.25 -2.34 11.54
N LEU A 177 -4.43 -2.37 10.49
CA LEU A 177 -4.38 -3.46 9.49
C LEU A 177 -3.37 -4.55 9.83
N VAL A 178 -2.50 -4.33 10.82
CA VAL A 178 -1.36 -5.24 11.10
C VAL A 178 -1.16 -5.55 12.59
N SER A 179 -2.04 -5.06 13.46
CA SER A 179 -2.00 -5.34 14.90
C SER A 179 -2.61 -6.70 15.24
N LEU A 180 -2.47 -7.14 16.50
CA LEU A 180 -3.07 -8.39 17.01
C LEU A 180 -4.57 -8.53 16.68
N SER A 181 -5.28 -7.41 16.57
CA SER A 181 -6.72 -7.40 16.28
C SER A 181 -7.10 -8.05 14.95
N ILE A 182 -6.17 -8.18 14.00
CA ILE A 182 -6.43 -8.87 12.73
C ILE A 182 -6.68 -10.37 12.90
N TRP A 183 -6.24 -10.99 14.01
CA TRP A 183 -6.53 -12.40 14.31
C TRP A 183 -8.03 -12.71 14.49
N THR A 184 -8.90 -11.68 14.49
CA THR A 184 -10.36 -11.86 14.33
C THR A 184 -10.70 -12.58 13.02
N CYS A 185 -9.83 -12.47 12.01
CA CYS A 185 -10.01 -13.13 10.73
C CYS A 185 -9.66 -14.62 10.71
N LEU A 186 -8.89 -15.09 11.70
CA LEU A 186 -8.46 -16.49 11.81
C LEU A 186 -9.59 -17.39 12.31
N PRO A 187 -9.61 -18.68 11.89
CA PRO A 187 -10.41 -19.72 12.55
C PRO A 187 -10.10 -19.80 14.04
N GLU A 188 -11.11 -20.09 14.86
CA GLU A 188 -10.98 -20.12 16.32
C GLU A 188 -9.88 -21.08 16.78
N GLY A 189 -9.84 -22.31 16.23
CA GLY A 189 -8.82 -23.30 16.57
C GLY A 189 -7.40 -22.80 16.30
N ARG A 190 -7.17 -22.17 15.13
CA ARG A 190 -5.84 -21.61 14.79
C ARG A 190 -5.48 -20.45 15.72
N ARG A 191 -6.41 -19.54 15.97
CA ARG A 191 -6.20 -18.41 16.91
C ARG A 191 -5.85 -18.90 18.31
N GLU A 192 -6.58 -19.89 18.84
CA GLU A 192 -6.32 -20.42 20.17
C GLU A 192 -4.97 -21.13 20.29
N GLN A 193 -4.52 -21.83 19.24
CA GLN A 193 -3.17 -22.40 19.19
C GLN A 193 -2.09 -21.30 19.37
N GLU A 194 -2.21 -20.20 18.61
CA GLU A 194 -1.26 -19.08 18.68
C GLU A 194 -1.30 -18.35 20.04
N LEU A 195 -2.50 -18.15 20.60
CA LEU A 195 -2.68 -17.53 21.92
C LEU A 195 -2.18 -18.41 23.07
N ASN A 196 -2.25 -19.74 22.93
CA ASN A 196 -1.70 -20.70 23.88
C ASN A 196 -0.17 -20.75 23.81
N ALA A 197 0.41 -20.66 22.62
CA ALA A 197 1.86 -20.61 22.44
C ALA A 197 2.48 -19.36 23.11
N PHE A 198 1.72 -18.25 23.19
CA PHE A 198 2.18 -17.01 23.81
C PHE A 198 1.15 -16.42 24.81
N PRO A 199 1.13 -16.87 26.08
CA PRO A 199 0.12 -16.45 27.07
C PRO A 199 0.00 -14.93 27.32
N LYS A 200 1.06 -14.15 27.06
CA LYS A 200 1.00 -12.68 27.11
C LYS A 200 0.04 -12.11 26.06
N LEU A 201 0.00 -12.67 24.85
CA LEU A 201 -0.94 -12.25 23.80
C LEU A 201 -2.39 -12.52 24.19
N ARG A 202 -2.67 -13.61 24.90
CA ARG A 202 -4.01 -13.89 25.43
C ARG A 202 -4.55 -12.77 26.32
N LYS A 203 -3.70 -12.13 27.12
CA LYS A 203 -4.10 -10.97 27.94
C LYS A 203 -4.52 -9.79 27.05
N PHE A 204 -3.72 -9.47 26.02
CA PHE A 204 -4.06 -8.40 25.07
C PHE A 204 -5.30 -8.71 24.25
N TRP A 205 -5.45 -9.95 23.81
CA TRP A 205 -6.65 -10.41 23.10
C TRP A 205 -7.92 -10.18 23.93
N LYS A 206 -7.90 -10.55 25.22
CA LYS A 206 -9.02 -10.27 26.15
C LYS A 206 -9.31 -8.77 26.29
N VAL A 207 -8.29 -7.92 26.27
CA VAL A 207 -8.47 -6.45 26.30
C VAL A 207 -9.16 -5.95 25.03
N ILE A 208 -8.75 -6.44 23.86
CA ILE A 208 -9.38 -6.12 22.57
C ILE A 208 -10.86 -6.54 22.61
N GLN A 209 -11.16 -7.77 23.01
CA GLN A 209 -12.55 -8.27 23.12
C GLN A 209 -13.39 -7.43 24.10
N LYS A 210 -12.82 -7.04 25.24
CA LYS A 210 -13.51 -6.19 26.22
C LYS A 210 -13.75 -4.78 25.68
N LYS A 211 -12.82 -4.22 24.89
CA LYS A 211 -13.03 -2.94 24.21
C LYS A 211 -14.17 -3.06 23.21
N ASP A 212 -14.12 -4.08 22.35
CA ASP A 212 -15.15 -4.33 21.34
C ASP A 212 -16.53 -4.51 21.95
N SER A 213 -16.66 -5.17 23.11
CA SER A 213 -17.96 -5.33 23.78
C SER A 213 -18.65 -4.00 24.15
N LYS A 214 -17.88 -2.90 24.27
CA LYS A 214 -18.38 -1.57 24.65
C LYS A 214 -18.63 -0.64 23.46
N GLU A 215 -18.16 -1.01 22.27
CA GLU A 215 -18.34 -0.19 21.05
C GLU A 215 -19.77 -0.31 20.51
N ASN A 216 -20.24 0.73 19.84
CA ASN A 216 -21.50 0.70 19.09
C ASN A 216 -21.36 -0.14 17.79
N GLU A 217 -22.48 -0.42 17.12
CA GLU A 217 -22.48 -1.27 15.92
C GLU A 217 -21.67 -0.68 14.76
N ASP A 218 -21.75 0.63 14.55
CA ASP A 218 -21.01 1.32 13.48
C ASP A 218 -19.48 1.23 13.69
N SER A 219 -19.00 1.50 14.90
CA SER A 219 -17.59 1.36 15.26
C SER A 219 -17.11 -0.08 15.15
N LYS A 220 -17.95 -1.06 15.54
CA LYS A 220 -17.64 -2.49 15.39
C LYS A 220 -17.51 -2.89 13.93
N SER A 221 -18.43 -2.45 13.08
CA SER A 221 -18.41 -2.74 11.63
C SER A 221 -17.17 -2.15 10.97
N LYS A 222 -16.84 -0.89 11.30
CA LYS A 222 -15.62 -0.24 10.83
C LYS A 222 -14.37 -1.00 11.27
N ALA A 223 -14.29 -1.38 12.55
CA ALA A 223 -13.15 -2.13 13.08
C ALA A 223 -13.04 -3.52 12.44
N ASP A 224 -14.15 -4.23 12.22
CA ASP A 224 -14.15 -5.53 11.54
C ASP A 224 -13.65 -5.41 10.09
N PHE A 225 -14.10 -4.38 9.37
CA PHE A 225 -13.62 -4.08 8.02
C PHE A 225 -12.10 -3.88 8.00
N GLU A 226 -11.57 -3.02 8.88
CA GLU A 226 -10.13 -2.76 8.98
C GLU A 226 -9.34 -4.04 9.34
N ARG A 227 -9.82 -4.82 10.31
CA ARG A 227 -9.15 -6.05 10.78
C ARG A 227 -9.10 -7.16 9.74
N ARG A 228 -10.13 -7.25 8.88
CA ARG A 228 -10.24 -8.28 7.84
C ARG A 228 -9.72 -7.82 6.49
N PHE A 229 -9.33 -6.55 6.35
CA PHE A 229 -8.94 -5.96 5.08
C PHE A 229 -7.86 -6.76 4.35
N LEU A 230 -6.70 -6.99 4.98
CA LEU A 230 -5.59 -7.70 4.33
C LEU A 230 -5.95 -9.16 4.00
N GLN A 231 -6.73 -9.85 4.84
CA GLN A 231 -7.22 -11.19 4.53
C GLN A 231 -8.12 -11.17 3.29
N ARG A 232 -9.10 -10.26 3.24
CA ARG A 232 -10.01 -10.10 2.09
C ARG A 232 -9.25 -9.75 0.82
N LEU A 233 -8.23 -8.88 0.95
CA LEU A 233 -7.37 -8.47 -0.15
C LEU A 233 -6.55 -9.66 -0.68
N MET A 234 -5.98 -10.50 0.20
CA MET A 234 -5.29 -11.73 -0.18
C MET A 234 -6.23 -12.74 -0.86
N HIS A 235 -7.44 -12.94 -0.35
CA HIS A 235 -8.42 -13.81 -0.99
C HIS A 235 -8.80 -13.31 -2.39
N LYS A 236 -9.02 -12.00 -2.57
CA LYS A 236 -9.30 -11.40 -3.87
C LYS A 236 -8.15 -11.63 -4.85
N PHE A 237 -6.91 -11.39 -4.42
CA PHE A 237 -5.72 -11.68 -5.23
C PHE A 237 -5.64 -13.16 -5.61
N LEU A 238 -5.87 -14.08 -4.67
CA LEU A 238 -5.81 -15.52 -4.94
C LEU A 238 -6.92 -15.99 -5.88
N SER A 239 -8.11 -15.41 -5.80
CA SER A 239 -9.20 -15.67 -6.75
C SER A 239 -8.83 -15.21 -8.16
N LEU A 240 -8.26 -14.01 -8.29
CA LEU A 240 -7.76 -13.47 -9.56
C LEU A 240 -6.61 -14.30 -10.13
N LEU A 241 -5.64 -14.69 -9.30
CA LEU A 241 -4.52 -15.54 -9.71
C LEU A 241 -5.02 -16.88 -10.28
N ALA A 242 -6.12 -17.41 -9.73
CA ALA A 242 -6.73 -18.64 -10.21
C ALA A 242 -7.45 -18.50 -11.56
N THR A 243 -7.78 -17.28 -12.01
CA THR A 243 -8.39 -17.08 -13.34
C THR A 243 -7.35 -17.03 -14.46
N ILE A 244 -6.06 -16.96 -14.15
CA ILE A 244 -5.00 -16.91 -15.16
C ILE A 244 -4.80 -18.32 -15.75
N PRO A 245 -4.97 -18.50 -17.08
CA PRO A 245 -4.83 -19.80 -17.72
C PRO A 245 -3.35 -20.20 -17.89
N LEU A 246 -3.09 -21.51 -17.98
CA LEU A 246 -1.73 -22.04 -18.22
C LEU A 246 -1.20 -21.69 -19.62
N GLU A 247 -2.07 -21.75 -20.62
CA GLU A 247 -1.75 -21.51 -22.03
C GLU A 247 -2.69 -20.44 -22.61
N GLY A 248 -2.35 -19.89 -23.78
CA GLY A 248 -3.12 -18.85 -24.46
C GLY A 248 -2.77 -17.42 -24.01
N ASP A 249 -3.54 -16.46 -24.51
CA ASP A 249 -3.31 -15.03 -24.26
C ASP A 249 -3.47 -14.70 -22.78
N ILE A 250 -2.60 -13.80 -22.30
CA ILE A 250 -2.59 -13.35 -20.92
C ILE A 250 -2.56 -11.82 -20.89
N ASP A 251 -3.34 -11.24 -19.98
CA ASP A 251 -3.29 -9.81 -19.71
C ASP A 251 -2.01 -9.47 -18.95
N VAL A 252 -1.12 -8.72 -19.60
CA VAL A 252 0.14 -8.24 -19.03
C VAL A 252 -0.08 -7.38 -17.79
N GLU A 253 -1.18 -6.61 -17.73
CA GLU A 253 -1.49 -5.81 -16.55
C GLU A 253 -1.91 -6.68 -15.36
N ALA A 254 -2.59 -7.81 -15.61
CA ALA A 254 -2.90 -8.79 -14.59
C ALA A 254 -1.63 -9.44 -14.01
N VAL A 255 -0.64 -9.76 -14.86
CA VAL A 255 0.67 -10.25 -14.42
C VAL A 255 1.37 -9.22 -13.53
N HIS A 256 1.44 -7.97 -13.97
CA HIS A 256 2.05 -6.89 -13.18
C HIS A 256 1.33 -6.66 -11.85
N TYR A 257 0.00 -6.76 -11.82
CA TYR A 257 -0.78 -6.70 -10.58
C TYR A 257 -0.35 -7.82 -9.62
N CYS A 258 -0.25 -9.06 -10.11
CA CYS A 258 0.18 -10.20 -9.29
C CYS A 258 1.60 -10.03 -8.74
N GLU A 259 2.52 -9.47 -9.54
CA GLU A 259 3.89 -9.18 -9.12
C GLU A 259 3.93 -8.12 -8.02
N ARG A 260 3.25 -6.98 -8.22
CA ARG A 260 3.17 -5.91 -7.21
C ARG A 260 2.44 -6.37 -5.94
N PHE A 261 1.50 -7.29 -6.06
CA PHE A 261 0.87 -7.90 -4.90
C PHE A 261 1.88 -8.68 -4.05
N LEU A 262 2.70 -9.53 -4.66
CA LEU A 262 3.74 -10.27 -3.93
C LEU A 262 4.80 -9.34 -3.34
N GLU A 263 5.17 -8.26 -4.04
CA GLU A 263 6.08 -7.24 -3.50
C GLU A 263 5.53 -6.59 -2.23
N LEU A 264 4.25 -6.16 -2.24
CA LEU A 264 3.57 -5.63 -1.06
C LEU A 264 3.65 -6.61 0.13
N LEU A 265 3.40 -7.90 -0.14
CA LEU A 265 3.46 -8.93 0.90
C LEU A 265 4.88 -9.17 1.42
N ILE A 266 5.88 -9.13 0.54
CA ILE A 266 7.28 -9.26 0.92
C ILE A 266 7.68 -8.09 1.83
N ASP A 267 7.28 -6.87 1.51
CA ASP A 267 7.59 -5.68 2.32
C ASP A 267 6.87 -5.73 3.68
N LEU A 268 5.60 -6.13 3.70
CA LEU A 268 4.85 -6.39 4.94
C LEU A 268 5.53 -7.44 5.82
N GLU A 269 6.05 -8.51 5.23
CA GLU A 269 6.81 -9.55 5.94
C GLU A 269 8.24 -9.12 6.25
N ALA A 270 8.81 -8.11 5.59
CA ALA A 270 10.16 -7.64 5.86
C ALA A 270 10.22 -6.73 7.11
N LEU A 271 9.12 -6.08 7.45
CA LEU A 271 9.01 -5.15 8.58
C LEU A 271 8.60 -5.89 9.87
N LEU A 272 9.42 -5.75 10.94
CA LEU A 272 9.16 -6.39 12.23
C LEU A 272 7.78 -6.06 12.86
N PRO A 273 7.31 -4.79 12.86
CA PRO A 273 6.05 -4.41 13.52
C PRO A 273 4.80 -5.02 12.89
N THR A 274 4.83 -5.27 11.57
CA THR A 274 3.72 -5.78 10.77
C THR A 274 3.73 -7.31 10.71
N ARG A 275 4.93 -7.89 10.63
CA ARG A 275 5.19 -9.33 10.40
C ARG A 275 4.50 -10.25 11.38
N ARG A 276 4.62 -10.03 12.70
CA ARG A 276 4.24 -11.06 13.70
C ARG A 276 2.80 -11.52 13.55
N PHE A 277 1.87 -10.59 13.43
CA PHE A 277 0.44 -10.92 13.38
C PHE A 277 0.02 -11.24 11.96
N PHE A 278 0.56 -10.51 10.98
CA PHE A 278 0.25 -10.69 9.57
C PHE A 278 0.68 -12.06 9.03
N ASN A 279 1.87 -12.54 9.43
CA ASN A 279 2.42 -13.82 8.99
C ASN A 279 1.47 -15.00 9.24
N VAL A 280 0.84 -15.03 10.43
CA VAL A 280 -0.14 -16.07 10.80
C VAL A 280 -1.38 -16.01 9.88
N VAL A 281 -1.85 -14.81 9.56
CA VAL A 281 -3.01 -14.64 8.67
C VAL A 281 -2.67 -15.05 7.23
N MET A 282 -1.48 -14.71 6.76
CA MET A 282 -1.00 -15.11 5.44
C MET A 282 -0.81 -16.63 5.32
N ASP A 283 -0.31 -17.28 6.37
CA ASP A 283 -0.17 -18.74 6.46
C ASP A 283 -1.53 -19.45 6.43
N ASP A 284 -2.51 -18.93 7.18
CA ASP A 284 -3.90 -19.41 7.19
C ASP A 284 -4.59 -19.28 5.81
N CYS A 285 -4.22 -18.26 5.02
CA CYS A 285 -4.68 -18.12 3.63
C CYS A 285 -4.00 -19.10 2.65
N HIS A 286 -3.02 -19.87 3.11
CA HIS A 286 -2.17 -20.77 2.31
C HIS A 286 -1.54 -20.07 1.09
N LEU A 287 -1.22 -18.78 1.24
CA LEU A 287 -0.90 -17.91 0.13
C LEU A 287 0.32 -18.42 -0.67
N VAL A 288 1.42 -18.75 0.00
CA VAL A 288 2.64 -19.23 -0.67
C VAL A 288 2.40 -20.50 -1.46
N THR A 289 1.67 -21.47 -0.88
CA THR A 289 1.35 -22.74 -1.53
C THR A 289 0.49 -22.50 -2.77
N ARG A 290 -0.54 -21.66 -2.66
CA ARG A 290 -1.44 -21.35 -3.77
C ARG A 290 -0.73 -20.57 -4.89
N CYS A 291 0.18 -19.66 -4.55
CA CYS A 291 1.01 -18.98 -5.55
C CYS A 291 1.93 -19.96 -6.27
N HIS A 292 2.57 -20.87 -5.54
CA HIS A 292 3.47 -21.86 -6.13
C HIS A 292 2.76 -22.83 -7.08
N LEU A 293 1.52 -23.22 -6.75
CA LEU A 293 0.69 -24.11 -7.58
C LEU A 293 -0.06 -23.38 -8.69
N SER A 294 -0.01 -22.04 -8.75
CA SER A 294 -0.73 -21.26 -9.75
C SER A 294 -0.20 -21.52 -11.16
N MET A 295 -1.08 -21.36 -12.15
CA MET A 295 -0.70 -21.48 -13.56
C MET A 295 0.30 -20.39 -13.97
N LEU A 296 0.16 -19.17 -13.43
CA LEU A 296 1.12 -18.09 -13.68
C LEU A 296 2.56 -18.48 -13.29
N ASN A 297 2.76 -19.22 -12.19
CA ASN A 297 4.08 -19.68 -11.74
C ASN A 297 4.72 -20.71 -12.69
N GLN A 298 3.97 -21.27 -13.63
CA GLN A 298 4.45 -22.22 -14.63
C GLN A 298 4.73 -21.55 -15.99
N ARG A 299 4.31 -20.29 -16.16
CA ARG A 299 4.44 -19.55 -17.41
C ARG A 299 5.74 -18.77 -17.52
N THR A 300 6.20 -18.55 -18.74
CA THR A 300 7.37 -17.72 -19.04
C THR A 300 7.15 -16.25 -18.66
N GLU A 301 5.94 -15.75 -18.85
CA GLU A 301 5.50 -14.39 -18.53
C GLU A 301 5.47 -14.17 -17.01
N GLY A 302 5.20 -15.23 -16.24
CA GLY A 302 5.22 -15.21 -14.78
C GLY A 302 6.60 -15.43 -14.17
N LYS A 303 7.70 -15.23 -14.91
CA LYS A 303 9.06 -15.46 -14.39
C LYS A 303 9.39 -14.59 -13.18
N LEU A 304 9.07 -13.30 -13.21
CA LEU A 304 9.29 -12.41 -12.08
C LEU A 304 8.35 -12.75 -10.92
N PHE A 305 7.06 -13.01 -11.21
CA PHE A 305 6.13 -13.56 -10.21
C PHE A 305 6.68 -14.79 -9.48
N SER A 306 7.26 -15.74 -10.22
CA SER A 306 7.85 -16.96 -9.66
C SER A 306 9.04 -16.68 -8.75
N GLN A 307 9.90 -15.72 -9.14
CA GLN A 307 11.03 -15.27 -8.33
C GLN A 307 10.55 -14.59 -7.03
N LEU A 308 9.52 -13.75 -7.12
CA LEU A 308 8.91 -13.10 -5.96
C LEU A 308 8.26 -14.14 -5.04
N CYS A 309 7.54 -15.13 -5.58
CA CYS A 309 6.94 -16.21 -4.79
C CYS A 309 8.01 -16.99 -4.00
N LYS A 310 9.15 -17.27 -4.62
CA LYS A 310 10.30 -17.87 -3.94
C LYS A 310 10.83 -16.98 -2.81
N ARG A 311 10.97 -15.67 -3.07
CA ARG A 311 11.41 -14.69 -2.07
C ARG A 311 10.45 -14.60 -0.89
N THR A 312 9.14 -14.60 -1.12
CA THR A 312 8.12 -14.65 -0.06
C THR A 312 8.33 -15.87 0.85
N LYS A 313 8.53 -17.05 0.27
CA LYS A 313 8.81 -18.29 1.01
C LYS A 313 10.10 -18.19 1.85
N GLU A 314 11.14 -17.60 1.29
CA GLU A 314 12.42 -17.41 1.97
C GLU A 314 12.30 -16.42 3.15
N THR A 315 11.61 -15.29 2.95
CA THR A 315 11.33 -14.32 4.01
C THR A 315 10.62 -14.98 5.19
N ILE A 316 9.55 -15.75 4.93
CA ILE A 316 8.81 -16.50 5.98
C ILE A 316 9.71 -17.52 6.69
N SER A 317 10.54 -18.26 5.92
CA SER A 317 11.41 -19.29 6.48
C SER A 317 12.50 -18.71 7.38
N ILE A 318 13.11 -17.59 6.99
CA ILE A 318 14.10 -16.87 7.81
C ILE A 318 13.43 -16.40 9.11
N VAL A 319 12.21 -15.88 9.02
CA VAL A 319 11.43 -15.43 10.17
C VAL A 319 11.15 -16.55 11.15
N HIS A 320 10.68 -17.71 10.67
CA HIS A 320 10.47 -18.88 11.53
C HIS A 320 11.77 -19.31 12.22
N ARG A 321 12.91 -19.32 11.52
CA ARG A 321 14.20 -19.65 12.13
C ARG A 321 14.62 -18.62 13.17
N VAL A 322 14.46 -17.32 12.91
CA VAL A 322 14.83 -16.27 13.87
C VAL A 322 13.93 -16.32 15.10
N LEU A 323 12.62 -16.46 14.95
CA LEU A 323 11.69 -16.57 16.08
C LEU A 323 11.94 -17.84 16.91
N ASN A 324 12.14 -18.98 16.25
CA ASN A 324 12.43 -20.25 16.94
C ASN A 324 13.82 -20.26 17.60
N ASN A 325 14.83 -19.65 16.98
CA ASN A 325 16.16 -19.52 17.59
C ASN A 325 16.15 -18.52 18.76
N LYS A 326 15.35 -17.45 18.69
CA LYS A 326 15.19 -16.48 19.78
C LYS A 326 14.44 -17.09 20.97
N ALA A 327 13.41 -17.90 20.69
CA ALA A 327 12.75 -18.73 21.70
C ALA A 327 13.72 -19.74 22.34
N ARG A 328 14.68 -20.29 21.59
CA ARG A 328 15.73 -21.18 22.13
C ARG A 328 16.82 -20.45 22.93
N SER A 329 17.19 -19.23 22.56
CA SER A 329 18.21 -18.44 23.27
C SER A 329 17.69 -17.79 24.55
N GLU A 330 16.40 -17.47 24.64
CA GLU A 330 15.76 -16.94 25.85
C GLU A 330 15.68 -17.96 27.01
N PHE A 331 15.99 -19.23 26.77
CA PHE A 331 16.16 -20.27 27.80
C PHE A 331 17.62 -20.42 28.30
N ARG A 332 18.55 -19.55 27.88
CA ARG A 332 19.90 -19.47 28.46
C ARG A 332 20.31 -18.02 28.71
N GLY A 333 19.99 -17.49 29.90
CA GLY A 333 20.67 -16.34 30.49
C GLY A 333 19.80 -15.09 30.70
N PRO A 334 19.84 -14.46 31.90
CA PRO A 334 19.00 -13.32 32.25
C PRO A 334 19.69 -12.01 31.88
N SER A 335 19.71 -11.60 30.60
CA SER A 335 20.12 -10.23 30.22
C SER A 335 20.10 -9.97 28.71
N PHE A 336 18.94 -9.91 28.06
CA PHE A 336 18.83 -9.09 26.82
C PHE A 336 17.39 -8.71 26.42
N LEU A 337 16.59 -8.20 27.35
CA LEU A 337 15.39 -7.43 26.99
C LEU A 337 15.81 -6.00 26.58
N ARG A 338 16.41 -5.82 25.39
CA ARG A 338 16.72 -4.48 24.86
C ARG A 338 15.83 -4.12 23.67
N ARG A 339 15.01 -3.09 23.89
CA ARG A 339 14.32 -2.15 22.96
C ARG A 339 13.35 -2.69 21.90
N ASN A 340 13.58 -3.82 21.24
CA ASN A 340 12.73 -4.25 20.12
C ASN A 340 11.40 -4.88 20.57
N SER A 341 11.40 -5.67 21.66
CA SER A 341 10.16 -6.27 22.19
C SER A 341 9.15 -5.24 22.69
N VAL A 342 9.60 -4.06 23.13
CA VAL A 342 8.71 -3.02 23.66
C VAL A 342 8.02 -2.25 22.54
N ARG A 343 8.71 -1.99 21.41
CA ARG A 343 8.09 -1.41 20.21
C ARG A 343 7.03 -2.34 19.60
N ASP A 344 7.33 -3.63 19.51
CA ASP A 344 6.38 -4.64 18.99
C ASP A 344 5.14 -4.78 19.90
N LEU A 345 5.31 -4.62 21.22
CA LEU A 345 4.18 -4.59 22.17
C LEU A 345 3.40 -3.27 22.15
N LEU A 346 4.08 -2.13 21.99
CA LEU A 346 3.43 -0.82 21.86
C LEU A 346 2.60 -0.73 20.57
N PHE A 347 3.03 -1.40 19.50
CA PHE A 347 2.26 -1.56 18.26
C PHE A 347 0.96 -2.37 18.48
N SER A 348 0.92 -3.26 19.47
CA SER A 348 -0.24 -4.11 19.76
C SER A 348 -1.37 -3.39 20.49
N VAL A 349 -1.13 -2.22 21.10
CA VAL A 349 -2.13 -1.53 21.94
C VAL A 349 -2.92 -0.46 21.16
N GLY A 350 -2.47 -0.08 19.95
CA GLY A 350 -3.13 0.92 19.13
C GLY A 350 -2.98 2.32 19.71
N SER A 351 -2.32 3.22 18.98
CA SER A 351 -2.26 4.64 19.30
C SER A 351 -3.64 5.26 19.05
N SER A 352 -4.50 5.24 20.07
CA SER A 352 -5.71 6.05 20.10
C SER A 352 -5.99 6.41 21.56
N GLY A 353 -5.72 7.67 21.94
CA GLY A 353 -6.38 8.35 23.05
C GLY A 353 -5.63 8.48 24.38
N ASP A 354 -5.08 7.40 24.97
CA ASP A 354 -4.70 7.45 26.39
C ASP A 354 -3.19 7.43 26.64
N LYS A 355 -2.59 8.64 26.77
CA LYS A 355 -1.25 8.81 27.36
C LYS A 355 -1.15 8.19 28.77
N ALA A 356 -2.27 8.02 29.47
CA ALA A 356 -2.36 7.37 30.78
C ALA A 356 -2.01 5.85 30.77
N ASN A 357 -2.26 5.15 29.66
CA ASN A 357 -1.96 3.72 29.56
C ASN A 357 -0.48 3.44 29.24
N ILE A 358 0.19 4.37 28.54
CA ILE A 358 1.64 4.28 28.25
C ILE A 358 2.46 4.45 29.54
N ALA A 359 2.05 5.35 30.44
CA ALA A 359 2.70 5.55 31.73
C ALA A 359 2.54 4.34 32.66
N THR A 360 1.36 3.71 32.67
CA THR A 360 1.14 2.43 33.38
C THR A 360 2.03 1.32 32.80
N PHE A 361 2.23 1.30 31.47
CA PHE A 361 3.11 0.35 30.79
C PHE A 361 4.59 0.53 31.14
N ALA A 362 5.08 1.77 31.21
CA ALA A 362 6.46 2.06 31.63
C ALA A 362 6.67 1.73 33.13
N GLY A 363 5.66 1.97 33.97
CA GLY A 363 5.71 1.69 35.41
C GLY A 363 5.82 0.20 35.76
N VAL A 364 5.24 -0.70 34.96
CA VAL A 364 5.34 -2.16 35.17
C VAL A 364 6.75 -2.69 34.89
N PHE A 365 7.53 -2.04 34.00
CA PHE A 365 8.91 -2.42 33.72
C PHE A 365 9.95 -1.78 34.67
N SER A 366 9.56 -0.77 35.46
CA SER A 366 10.43 -0.12 36.44
C SER A 366 10.42 -0.79 37.82
N LYS A 367 9.45 -1.66 38.14
CA LYS A 367 9.33 -2.32 39.45
C LYS A 367 9.74 -3.80 39.46
N GLY A 368 10.64 -4.18 38.57
CA GLY A 368 11.22 -5.53 38.53
C GLY A 368 12.66 -5.47 38.05
N ALA A 369 13.50 -4.77 38.81
CA ALA A 369 14.95 -4.90 38.80
C ALA A 369 15.38 -5.40 40.18
#